data_AF-A0A918GQB1-F1
#
_entry.id   AF-A0A918GQB1-F1
#
_cell.length_a   1.000
_cell.length_b   1.000
_cell.length_c   1.000
_cell.angle_alpha   90.00
_cell.angle_beta   90.00
_cell.angle_gamma   90.00
#
_symmetry.space_group_name_H-M   'P 1'
#
loop_
_entity.id
_entity.type
_entity.pdbx_description
1 polymer ?
#
loop_
_entity_poly.entity_id
_entity_poly.type
_entity_poly.pdbx_seq_one_letter_code
_entity_poly.pdbx_strand_id
1 'polypeptide(L)'
;MDRAEGRWPRRVAVAATVASLCLAAPLPAAAIDDAQIVYCLGKDQRDALREAAVALGKAADTAALADIAAWRGRDAAAFEETCEALYEAAKPQPGAFADALPFLTALVGALLAYFAALGQERRMLRRRQADALRAALAEFDAAARHYTHVLAGDRPVERLRAAHGALVGRLAEARAEYPDWRLAADCHERLTAGDLGMDELTSGWNADKDARAKAVRGVVTELHAGVQRIAAGLLRPRRRNPDRVSA
;
A
#
# COMPACT_ATOMS: atom_id res chain seq x y z
N MET A 1 -6.27 -46.97 24.74
CA MET A 1 -7.33 -46.27 24.00
C MET A 1 -6.66 -45.21 23.15
N ASP A 2 -6.33 -45.61 21.93
CA ASP A 2 -5.83 -44.78 20.84
C ASP A 2 -6.92 -43.89 20.25
N ARG A 3 -6.52 -42.67 19.86
CA ARG A 3 -6.87 -41.93 18.63
C ARG A 3 -6.19 -40.55 18.69
N ALA A 4 -5.14 -40.34 17.90
CA ALA A 4 -5.17 -39.81 16.53
C ALA A 4 -5.49 -38.30 16.52
N GLU A 5 -4.52 -37.40 16.37
CA GLU A 5 -3.85 -36.98 15.12
C GLU A 5 -4.37 -35.61 14.66
N GLY A 6 -3.44 -34.68 14.41
CA GLY A 6 -3.77 -33.33 13.96
C GLY A 6 -2.56 -32.40 13.84
N ARG A 7 -1.44 -32.89 13.30
CA ARG A 7 -0.33 -32.01 12.87
C ARG A 7 -0.67 -31.36 11.54
N TRP A 8 -0.55 -30.04 11.45
CA TRP A 8 -0.29 -29.36 10.17
C TRP A 8 0.78 -28.26 10.38
N PRO A 9 2.02 -28.46 9.89
CA PRO A 9 3.00 -27.40 9.80
C PRO A 9 2.67 -26.49 8.60
N ARG A 10 2.33 -25.23 8.84
CA ARG A 10 2.24 -24.22 7.77
C ARG A 10 3.65 -23.79 7.35
N ARG A 11 4.25 -24.56 6.44
CA ARG A 11 5.35 -24.07 5.59
C ARG A 11 4.72 -23.29 4.44
N VAL A 12 4.88 -21.97 4.43
CA VAL A 12 4.65 -21.17 3.21
C VAL A 12 5.99 -21.03 2.52
N ALA A 13 6.26 -21.95 1.60
CA ALA A 13 7.33 -21.80 0.63
C ALA A 13 6.89 -20.75 -0.39
N VAL A 14 7.58 -19.62 -0.46
CA VAL A 14 7.46 -18.68 -1.58
C VAL A 14 8.53 -19.07 -2.59
N ALA A 15 8.17 -19.98 -3.50
CA ALA A 15 8.93 -20.22 -4.71
C ALA A 15 8.60 -19.09 -5.70
N ALA A 16 9.55 -18.17 -5.90
CA ALA A 16 9.50 -17.20 -6.99
C ALA A 16 10.15 -17.84 -8.22
N THR A 17 9.33 -18.36 -9.11
CA THR A 17 9.71 -18.89 -10.42
C THR A 17 10.18 -17.74 -11.32
N VAL A 18 11.48 -17.69 -11.58
CA VAL A 18 12.10 -16.97 -12.68
C VAL A 18 11.96 -17.85 -13.93
N ALA A 19 11.00 -17.56 -14.80
CA ALA A 19 10.87 -18.25 -16.08
C ALA A 19 10.12 -17.39 -17.10
N SER A 20 10.87 -16.59 -17.87
CA SER A 20 10.51 -16.19 -19.25
C SER A 20 11.74 -15.58 -19.93
N LEU A 21 12.66 -16.47 -20.27
CA LEU A 21 13.70 -16.27 -21.29
C LEU A 21 13.45 -17.36 -22.33
N CYS A 22 13.09 -16.96 -23.55
CA CYS A 22 13.32 -17.65 -24.83
C CYS A 22 12.23 -17.26 -25.84
N LEU A 23 12.62 -16.50 -26.88
CA LEU A 23 12.34 -16.78 -28.30
C LEU A 23 12.78 -15.58 -29.14
N ALA A 24 14.07 -15.49 -29.43
CA ALA A 24 14.59 -14.67 -30.52
C ALA A 24 15.04 -15.65 -31.62
N ALA A 25 14.27 -15.72 -32.71
CA ALA A 25 14.65 -16.40 -33.94
C ALA A 25 15.27 -15.39 -34.91
N PRO A 26 16.33 -15.73 -35.67
CA PRO A 26 16.90 -14.83 -36.67
C PRO A 26 16.05 -14.84 -37.95
N LEU A 27 15.62 -13.66 -38.41
CA LEU A 27 14.96 -13.47 -39.71
C LEU A 27 15.98 -12.96 -40.76
N PRO A 28 15.82 -13.33 -42.04
CA PRO A 28 16.72 -12.93 -43.13
C PRO A 28 16.52 -11.46 -43.54
N ALA A 29 17.55 -10.90 -44.17
CA ALA A 29 17.67 -9.48 -44.53
C ALA A 29 16.79 -9.03 -45.72
N ALA A 30 16.58 -7.71 -45.74
CA ALA A 30 16.24 -6.82 -46.86
C ALA A 30 14.75 -6.65 -47.24
N ALA A 31 13.98 -6.10 -46.31
CA ALA A 31 13.02 -5.05 -46.64
C ALA A 31 13.32 -3.88 -45.69
N ILE A 32 13.37 -2.65 -46.19
CA ILE A 32 13.50 -1.46 -45.33
C ILE A 32 12.30 -1.49 -44.39
N ASP A 33 12.57 -1.62 -43.10
CA ASP A 33 11.54 -1.65 -42.07
C ASP A 33 10.79 -0.31 -42.08
N ASP A 34 9.46 -0.32 -42.01
CA ASP A 34 8.64 0.90 -41.93
C ASP A 34 9.13 1.82 -40.79
N ALA A 35 9.69 1.21 -39.72
CA ALA A 35 10.32 1.91 -38.62
C ALA A 35 11.55 2.75 -39.03
N GLN A 36 12.37 2.26 -39.95
CA GLN A 36 13.57 2.95 -40.44
C GLN A 36 13.20 4.20 -41.26
N ILE A 37 12.18 4.09 -42.11
CA ILE A 37 11.66 5.23 -42.89
C ILE A 37 11.06 6.29 -41.97
N VAL A 38 10.29 5.88 -40.95
CA VAL A 38 9.72 6.80 -39.96
C VAL A 38 10.82 7.52 -39.17
N TYR A 39 11.89 6.82 -38.80
CA TYR A 39 13.04 7.39 -38.11
C TYR A 39 13.72 8.49 -38.96
N CYS A 40 14.06 8.20 -40.21
CA CYS A 40 14.74 9.13 -41.11
C CYS A 40 13.89 10.35 -41.49
N LEU A 41 12.55 10.24 -41.47
CA LEU A 41 11.63 11.34 -41.76
C LEU A 41 11.27 12.19 -40.54
N GLY A 42 11.63 11.75 -39.33
CA GLY A 42 11.44 12.46 -38.08
C GLY A 42 12.09 13.84 -38.12
N LYS A 43 11.41 14.87 -37.61
CA LYS A 43 11.87 16.27 -37.70
C LYS A 43 13.29 16.46 -37.16
N ASP A 44 13.62 15.75 -36.09
CA ASP A 44 14.90 15.84 -35.39
C ASP A 44 16.05 15.12 -36.13
N GLN A 45 15.73 14.23 -37.07
CA GLN A 45 16.72 13.44 -37.82
C GLN A 45 17.02 14.01 -39.22
N ARG A 46 16.31 15.07 -39.64
CA ARG A 46 16.41 15.63 -40.99
C ARG A 46 17.78 16.24 -41.29
N ASP A 47 18.37 16.93 -40.32
CA ASP A 47 19.68 17.53 -40.50
C ASP A 47 20.77 16.46 -40.52
N ALA A 48 20.69 15.47 -39.62
CA ALA A 48 21.58 14.31 -39.63
C ALA A 48 21.48 13.50 -40.93
N LEU A 49 20.29 13.38 -41.52
CA LEU A 49 20.09 12.73 -42.82
C LEU A 49 20.76 13.51 -43.96
N ARG A 50 20.66 14.85 -43.96
CA ARG A 50 21.32 15.71 -44.96
C ARG A 50 22.84 15.61 -44.86
N GLU A 51 23.36 15.64 -43.64
CA GLU A 51 24.80 15.48 -43.39
C GLU A 51 25.29 14.10 -43.81
N ALA A 52 24.53 13.04 -43.50
CA ALA A 52 24.84 11.68 -43.94
C ALA A 52 24.83 11.56 -45.48
N ALA A 53 23.86 12.18 -46.17
CA ALA A 53 23.80 12.14 -47.62
C ALA A 53 25.02 12.80 -48.28
N VAL A 54 25.50 13.92 -47.71
CA VAL A 54 26.73 14.59 -48.18
C VAL A 54 27.96 13.74 -47.87
N ALA A 55 28.05 13.18 -46.66
CA ALA A 55 29.17 12.33 -46.24
C ALA A 55 29.30 11.06 -47.10
N LEU A 56 28.17 10.50 -47.56
CA LEU A 56 28.11 9.34 -48.46
C LEU A 56 28.26 9.72 -49.94
N GLY A 57 28.44 11.00 -50.25
CA GLY A 57 28.56 11.49 -51.63
C GLY A 57 27.26 11.37 -52.46
N LYS A 58 26.12 11.20 -51.80
CA LYS A 58 24.78 11.12 -52.41
C LYS A 58 24.16 12.48 -52.68
N ALA A 59 24.72 13.55 -52.10
CA ALA A 59 24.39 14.94 -52.40
C ALA A 59 25.66 15.81 -52.44
N ALA A 60 25.62 16.86 -53.26
CA ALA A 60 26.72 17.81 -53.39
C ALA A 60 26.90 18.70 -52.14
N ASP A 61 25.78 19.11 -51.53
CA ASP A 61 25.74 19.87 -50.29
C ASP A 61 24.39 19.66 -49.58
N THR A 62 24.28 20.16 -48.34
CA THR A 62 23.06 20.05 -47.54
C THR A 62 21.93 20.95 -48.06
N ALA A 63 22.26 22.02 -48.79
CA ALA A 63 21.30 22.95 -49.38
C ALA A 63 20.52 22.32 -50.55
N ALA A 64 21.16 21.43 -51.33
CA ALA A 64 20.53 20.63 -52.38
C ALA A 64 19.43 19.68 -51.84
N LEU A 65 19.42 19.45 -50.53
CA LEU A 65 18.48 18.59 -49.80
C LEU A 65 17.54 19.39 -48.88
N ALA A 66 17.26 20.66 -49.21
CA ALA A 66 16.31 21.49 -48.46
C ALA A 66 14.92 20.82 -48.35
N ASP A 67 14.46 20.18 -49.43
CA ASP A 67 13.23 19.39 -49.45
C ASP A 67 13.52 17.88 -49.57
N ILE A 68 13.48 17.20 -48.43
CA ILE A 68 13.74 15.76 -48.30
C ILE A 68 12.66 14.93 -49.01
N ALA A 69 11.41 15.41 -49.08
CA ALA A 69 10.34 14.68 -49.76
C ALA A 69 10.53 14.73 -51.28
N ALA A 70 10.91 15.89 -51.81
CA ALA A 70 11.26 16.03 -53.22
C ALA A 70 12.51 15.23 -53.60
N TRP A 71 13.52 15.17 -52.71
CA TRP A 71 14.71 14.35 -52.93
C TRP A 71 14.36 12.85 -52.97
N ARG A 72 13.60 12.34 -51.99
CA ARG A 72 13.13 10.94 -51.98
C ARG A 72 12.36 10.56 -53.25
N GLY A 73 11.55 11.48 -53.77
CA GLY A 73 10.80 11.25 -55.02
C GLY A 73 11.66 11.24 -56.28
N ARG A 74 12.81 11.94 -56.27
CA ARG A 74 13.74 12.03 -57.41
C ARG A 74 14.77 10.91 -57.41
N ASP A 75 15.27 10.53 -56.24
CA ASP A 75 16.33 9.53 -56.07
C ASP A 75 16.06 8.66 -54.83
N ALA A 76 15.12 7.72 -55.00
CA ALA A 76 14.68 6.85 -53.91
C ALA A 76 15.81 5.94 -53.39
N ALA A 77 16.66 5.43 -54.28
CA ALA A 77 17.76 4.54 -53.90
C ALA A 77 18.82 5.26 -53.05
N ALA A 78 19.22 6.48 -53.44
CA ALA A 78 20.15 7.26 -52.64
C ALA A 78 19.57 7.65 -51.26
N PHE A 79 18.27 7.94 -51.21
CA PHE A 79 17.57 8.20 -49.94
C PHE A 79 17.57 6.97 -49.03
N GLU A 80 17.24 5.80 -49.58
CA GLU A 80 17.18 4.53 -48.84
C GLU A 80 18.53 4.13 -48.28
N GLU A 81 19.60 4.15 -49.09
CA GLU A 81 20.97 3.86 -48.64
C GLU A 81 21.45 4.83 -47.55
N THR A 82 21.13 6.12 -47.68
CA THR A 82 21.49 7.13 -46.68
C THR A 82 20.72 6.90 -45.37
N CYS A 83 19.43 6.59 -45.48
CA CYS A 83 18.58 6.30 -44.33
C CYS A 83 19.02 5.03 -43.61
N GLU A 84 19.46 4.01 -44.35
CA GLU A 84 20.07 2.80 -43.79
C GLU A 84 21.36 3.10 -43.04
N ALA A 85 22.28 3.83 -43.66
CA ALA A 85 23.53 4.21 -43.00
C ALA A 85 23.29 5.03 -41.72
N LEU A 86 22.34 5.99 -41.76
CA LEU A 86 21.97 6.79 -40.59
C LEU A 86 21.33 5.92 -39.50
N TYR A 87 20.43 5.01 -39.88
CA TYR A 87 19.74 4.15 -38.93
C TYR A 87 20.70 3.15 -38.28
N GLU A 88 21.61 2.52 -39.05
CA GLU A 88 22.65 1.65 -38.49
C GLU A 88 23.62 2.40 -37.58
N ALA A 89 23.98 3.65 -37.91
CA ALA A 89 24.82 4.49 -37.05
C ALA A 89 24.12 4.91 -35.75
N ALA A 90 22.79 5.09 -35.80
CA ALA A 90 21.98 5.48 -34.66
C ALA A 90 21.47 4.30 -33.82
N LYS A 91 21.58 3.06 -34.32
CA LYS A 91 21.20 1.88 -33.54
C LYS A 91 22.04 1.85 -32.26
N PRO A 92 21.40 1.82 -31.07
CA PRO A 92 22.13 1.63 -29.84
C PRO A 92 22.85 0.28 -29.93
N GLN A 93 24.18 0.28 -29.81
CA GLN A 93 24.96 -0.96 -29.86
C GLN A 93 24.39 -1.95 -28.83
N PRO A 94 24.07 -3.19 -29.23
CA PRO A 94 23.55 -4.20 -28.32
C PRO A 94 24.66 -4.60 -27.35
N GLY A 95 24.67 -3.96 -26.18
CA GLY A 95 25.61 -4.27 -25.10
C GLY A 95 25.26 -3.51 -23.82
N ALA A 96 25.25 -2.17 -23.86
CA ALA A 96 25.10 -1.38 -22.64
C ALA A 96 23.71 -1.53 -21.95
N PHE A 97 22.63 -1.61 -22.72
CA PHE A 97 21.27 -1.75 -22.17
C PHE A 97 20.86 -3.20 -21.88
N ALA A 98 21.41 -4.17 -22.63
CA ALA A 98 21.15 -5.60 -22.41
C ALA A 98 21.81 -6.08 -21.10
N ASP A 99 23.00 -5.56 -20.78
CA ASP A 99 23.69 -5.86 -19.52
C ASP A 99 23.08 -5.08 -18.33
N ALA A 100 22.48 -3.90 -18.57
CA ALA A 100 21.85 -3.10 -17.51
C ALA A 100 20.40 -3.54 -17.16
N LEU A 101 19.68 -4.19 -18.09
CA LEU A 101 18.33 -4.73 -17.89
C LEU A 101 18.19 -5.67 -16.68
N PRO A 102 19.06 -6.68 -16.46
CA PRO A 102 18.98 -7.52 -15.26
C PRO A 102 19.23 -6.73 -13.97
N PHE A 103 20.07 -5.69 -13.99
CA PHE A 103 20.26 -4.81 -12.83
C PHE A 103 19.03 -3.94 -12.56
N LEU A 104 18.42 -3.37 -13.60
CA LEU A 104 17.20 -2.57 -13.46
C LEU A 104 16.01 -3.41 -12.98
N THR A 105 15.86 -4.62 -13.49
CA THR A 105 14.81 -5.55 -13.03
C THR A 105 15.06 -6.02 -11.59
N ALA A 106 16.31 -6.31 -11.21
CA ALA A 106 16.67 -6.64 -9.82
C ALA A 106 16.43 -5.45 -8.88
N LEU A 107 16.75 -4.22 -9.30
CA LEU A 107 16.51 -3.00 -8.53
C LEU A 107 15.01 -2.76 -8.31
N VAL A 108 14.20 -2.87 -9.37
CA VAL A 108 12.74 -2.76 -9.28
C VAL A 108 12.17 -3.87 -8.40
N GLY A 109 12.67 -5.10 -8.53
CA GLY A 109 12.29 -6.22 -7.68
C GLY A 109 12.60 -5.97 -6.20
N ALA A 110 13.79 -5.45 -5.88
CA ALA A 110 14.20 -5.09 -4.53
C ALA A 110 13.35 -3.96 -3.95
N LEU A 111 13.05 -2.92 -4.74
CA LEU A 111 12.17 -1.82 -4.34
C LEU A 111 10.75 -2.31 -4.07
N LEU A 112 10.17 -3.15 -4.93
CA LEU A 112 8.85 -3.75 -4.72
C LEU A 112 8.83 -4.63 -3.48
N ALA A 113 9.86 -5.44 -3.25
CA ALA A 113 10.00 -6.27 -2.05
C ALA A 113 10.09 -5.40 -0.78
N TYR A 114 10.83 -4.30 -0.82
CA TYR A 114 10.93 -3.35 0.28
C TYR A 114 9.57 -2.69 0.59
N PHE A 115 8.85 -2.20 -0.42
CA PHE A 115 7.50 -1.66 -0.21
C PHE A 115 6.50 -2.71 0.28
N ALA A 116 6.63 -3.95 -0.19
CA ALA A 116 5.85 -5.07 0.32
C ALA A 116 6.14 -5.35 1.80
N ALA A 117 7.41 -5.33 2.20
CA ALA A 117 7.84 -5.52 3.59
C ALA A 117 7.30 -4.40 4.50
N LEU A 118 7.49 -3.13 4.12
CA LEU A 118 6.90 -1.98 4.83
C LEU A 118 5.37 -2.08 4.94
N GLY A 119 4.72 -2.56 3.87
CA GLY A 119 3.29 -2.81 3.86
C GLY A 119 2.86 -3.89 4.85
N GLN A 120 3.63 -4.98 4.96
CA GLN A 120 3.38 -6.06 5.92
C GLN A 120 3.60 -5.61 7.36
N GLU A 121 4.69 -4.89 7.65
CA GLU A 121 4.97 -4.35 8.98
C GLU A 121 3.84 -3.44 9.48
N ARG A 122 3.39 -2.51 8.62
CA ARG A 122 2.25 -1.63 8.94
C ARG A 122 0.97 -2.43 9.22
N ARG A 123 0.71 -3.51 8.48
CA ARG A 123 -0.45 -4.39 8.72
C ARG A 123 -0.33 -5.14 10.04
N MET A 124 0.87 -5.63 10.38
CA MET A 124 1.11 -6.31 11.65
C MET A 124 0.95 -5.35 12.84
N LEU A 125 1.46 -4.13 12.73
CA LEU A 125 1.30 -3.10 13.76
C LEU A 125 -0.18 -2.82 14.04
N ARG A 126 -0.98 -2.60 12.98
CA ARG A 126 -2.42 -2.36 13.11
C ARG A 126 -3.18 -3.53 13.72
N ARG A 127 -2.80 -4.77 13.38
CA ARG A 127 -3.37 -5.96 14.02
C ARG A 127 -3.08 -5.98 15.50
N ARG A 128 -1.82 -5.76 15.89
CA ARG A 128 -1.41 -5.69 17.30
C ARG A 128 -2.15 -4.60 18.06
N GLN A 129 -2.34 -3.42 17.48
CA GLN A 129 -3.13 -2.34 18.08
C GLN A 129 -4.59 -2.72 18.25
N ALA A 130 -5.22 -3.33 17.22
CA ALA A 130 -6.60 -3.79 17.30
C ALA A 130 -6.78 -4.87 18.39
N ASP A 131 -5.84 -5.81 18.49
CA ASP A 131 -5.88 -6.87 19.50
C ASP A 131 -5.63 -6.33 20.91
N ALA A 132 -4.69 -5.39 21.07
CA ALA A 132 -4.45 -4.71 22.34
C ALA A 132 -5.67 -3.90 22.81
N LEU A 133 -6.38 -3.23 21.90
CA LEU A 133 -7.61 -2.52 22.20
C LEU A 133 -8.73 -3.48 22.62
N ARG A 134 -8.87 -4.62 21.95
CA ARG A 134 -9.83 -5.68 22.35
C ARG A 134 -9.51 -6.27 23.71
N ALA A 135 -8.23 -6.52 24.00
CA ALA A 135 -7.78 -7.04 25.28
C ALA A 135 -8.10 -6.06 26.42
N ALA A 136 -7.76 -4.77 26.24
CA ALA A 136 -8.07 -3.74 27.23
C ALA A 136 -9.59 -3.58 27.46
N LEU A 137 -10.40 -3.65 26.40
CA LEU A 137 -11.85 -3.65 26.51
C LEU A 137 -12.37 -4.86 27.29
N ALA A 138 -11.85 -6.06 27.03
CA ALA A 138 -12.26 -7.28 27.71
C ALA A 138 -11.90 -7.24 29.21
N GLU A 139 -10.71 -6.73 29.55
CA GLU A 139 -10.28 -6.53 30.94
C GLU A 139 -11.17 -5.51 31.66
N PHE A 140 -11.51 -4.40 30.99
CA PHE A 140 -12.43 -3.39 31.53
C PHE A 140 -13.83 -3.95 31.73
N ASP A 141 -14.42 -4.67 30.76
CA ASP A 141 -15.74 -5.31 30.91
C ASP A 141 -15.75 -6.32 32.07
N ALA A 142 -14.71 -7.15 32.17
CA ALA A 142 -14.57 -8.09 33.28
C ALA A 142 -14.48 -7.38 34.64
N ALA A 143 -13.68 -6.30 34.73
CA ALA A 143 -13.54 -5.51 35.94
C ALA A 143 -14.84 -4.78 36.30
N ALA A 144 -15.53 -4.19 35.32
CA ALA A 144 -16.80 -3.49 35.51
C ALA A 144 -17.90 -4.45 35.99
N ARG A 145 -18.02 -5.63 35.36
CA ARG A 145 -18.96 -6.66 35.82
C ARG A 145 -18.67 -7.08 37.24
N HIS A 146 -17.42 -7.43 37.55
CA HIS A 146 -17.03 -7.81 38.90
C HIS A 146 -17.34 -6.70 39.91
N TYR A 147 -17.02 -5.45 39.57
CA TYR A 147 -17.32 -4.28 40.40
C TYR A 147 -18.83 -4.09 40.65
N THR A 148 -19.68 -4.33 39.65
CA THR A 148 -21.14 -4.21 39.81
C THR A 148 -21.76 -5.33 40.66
N HIS A 149 -21.14 -6.52 40.71
CA HIS A 149 -21.66 -7.66 41.45
C HIS A 149 -21.29 -7.63 42.94
N VAL A 150 -20.13 -7.08 43.31
CA VAL A 150 -19.62 -7.06 44.69
C VAL A 150 -20.43 -6.08 45.58
N LEU A 151 -20.51 -6.39 46.88
CA LEU A 151 -21.13 -5.52 47.89
C LEU A 151 -20.33 -4.22 48.08
N ALA A 152 -20.97 -3.14 48.52
CA ALA A 152 -20.38 -1.79 48.53
C ALA A 152 -19.06 -1.65 49.31
N GLY A 153 -18.82 -2.49 50.34
CA GLY A 153 -17.61 -2.43 51.18
C GLY A 153 -16.36 -3.11 50.59
N ASP A 154 -16.51 -4.08 49.69
CA ASP A 154 -15.40 -4.91 49.19
C ASP A 154 -15.09 -4.66 47.70
N ARG A 155 -15.53 -3.51 47.18
CA ARG A 155 -15.44 -3.28 45.73
C ARG A 155 -13.98 -3.13 45.30
N PRO A 156 -13.55 -3.87 44.26
CA PRO A 156 -12.17 -3.82 43.78
C PRO A 156 -11.94 -2.60 42.87
N VAL A 157 -12.00 -1.40 43.46
CA VAL A 157 -11.85 -0.11 42.76
C VAL A 157 -10.52 -0.04 42.02
N GLU A 158 -9.43 -0.55 42.63
CA GLU A 158 -8.10 -0.51 42.01
C GLU A 158 -8.03 -1.31 40.70
N ARG A 159 -8.66 -2.49 40.67
CA ARG A 159 -8.71 -3.31 39.45
C ARG A 159 -9.52 -2.61 38.36
N LEU A 160 -10.65 -1.99 38.72
CA LEU A 160 -11.45 -1.21 37.78
C LEU A 160 -10.68 0.00 37.25
N ARG A 161 -10.02 0.75 38.13
CA ARG A 161 -9.21 1.93 37.77
C ARG A 161 -8.06 1.58 36.85
N ALA A 162 -7.34 0.51 37.13
CA ALA A 162 -6.24 0.04 36.28
C ALA A 162 -6.74 -0.36 34.88
N ALA A 163 -7.82 -1.13 34.79
CA ALA A 163 -8.40 -1.54 33.51
C ALA A 163 -8.99 -0.35 32.73
N HIS A 164 -9.62 0.61 33.43
CA HIS A 164 -10.11 1.85 32.85
C HIS A 164 -8.98 2.69 32.26
N GLY A 165 -7.91 2.93 33.04
CA GLY A 165 -6.75 3.68 32.59
C GLY A 165 -6.05 3.03 31.37
N ALA A 166 -5.96 1.70 31.36
CA ALA A 166 -5.42 0.97 30.21
C ALA A 166 -6.27 1.17 28.94
N LEU A 167 -7.60 1.09 29.05
CA LEU A 167 -8.50 1.31 27.92
C LEU A 167 -8.46 2.75 27.42
N VAL A 168 -8.47 3.74 28.33
CA VAL A 168 -8.32 5.16 28.00
C VAL A 168 -7.00 5.41 27.27
N GLY A 169 -5.89 4.86 27.77
CA GLY A 169 -4.59 4.96 27.12
C GLY A 169 -4.59 4.44 25.68
N ARG A 170 -5.19 3.26 25.44
CA ARG A 170 -5.31 2.69 24.08
C ARG A 170 -6.19 3.52 23.16
N LEU A 171 -7.27 4.09 23.67
CA LEU A 171 -8.14 4.98 22.88
C LEU A 171 -7.46 6.32 22.58
N ALA A 172 -6.66 6.85 23.50
CA ALA A 172 -5.85 8.05 23.28
C ALA A 172 -4.79 7.82 22.19
N GLU A 173 -4.10 6.68 22.22
CA GLU A 173 -3.17 6.25 21.15
C GLU A 173 -3.89 6.19 19.79
N ALA A 174 -5.05 5.54 19.74
CA ALA A 174 -5.85 5.43 18.51
C ALA A 174 -6.31 6.81 18.00
N ARG A 175 -6.71 7.72 18.90
CA ARG A 175 -7.10 9.09 18.55
C ARG A 175 -5.92 9.91 18.01
N ALA A 176 -4.73 9.76 18.60
CA ALA A 176 -3.54 10.45 18.14
C ALA A 176 -3.11 10.00 16.74
N GLU A 177 -3.22 8.70 16.45
CA GLU A 177 -2.88 8.15 15.13
C GLU A 177 -3.97 8.40 14.07
N TYR A 178 -5.24 8.46 14.49
CA TYR A 178 -6.40 8.62 13.62
C TYR A 178 -7.33 9.76 14.10
N PRO A 179 -6.90 11.04 14.00
CA PRO A 179 -7.64 12.17 14.54
C PRO A 179 -9.03 12.38 13.90
N ASP A 180 -9.22 11.93 12.65
CA ASP A 180 -10.48 12.06 11.93
C ASP A 180 -11.55 11.01 12.35
N TRP A 181 -11.20 10.05 13.21
CA TRP A 181 -12.14 9.02 13.67
C TRP A 181 -12.94 9.54 14.86
N ARG A 182 -14.12 10.11 14.60
CA ARG A 182 -14.97 10.69 15.65
C ARG A 182 -15.35 9.65 16.69
N LEU A 183 -15.65 8.43 16.26
CA LEU A 183 -15.97 7.34 17.18
C LEU A 183 -14.88 7.08 18.24
N ALA A 184 -13.59 7.24 17.89
CA ALA A 184 -12.52 7.09 18.88
C ALA A 184 -12.47 8.25 19.87
N ALA A 185 -12.72 9.48 19.40
CA ALA A 185 -12.84 10.65 20.27
C ALA A 185 -14.06 10.52 21.20
N ASP A 186 -15.22 10.14 20.67
CA ASP A 186 -16.46 9.97 21.43
C ASP A 186 -16.32 8.88 22.51
N CYS A 187 -15.75 7.71 22.16
CA CYS A 187 -15.48 6.65 23.15
C CYS A 187 -14.49 7.08 24.22
N HIS A 188 -13.43 7.83 23.85
CA HIS A 188 -12.47 8.36 24.81
C HIS A 188 -13.14 9.39 25.75
N GLU A 189 -13.90 10.33 25.21
CA GLU A 189 -14.60 11.36 25.97
C GLU A 189 -15.60 10.74 26.97
N ARG A 190 -16.37 9.73 26.56
CA ARG A 190 -17.25 8.98 27.47
C ARG A 190 -16.51 8.39 28.67
N LEU A 191 -15.30 7.87 28.46
CA LEU A 191 -14.48 7.27 29.52
C LEU A 191 -13.78 8.31 30.40
N THR A 192 -13.46 9.50 29.89
CA THR A 192 -12.71 10.49 30.66
C THR A 192 -13.57 11.56 31.33
N ALA A 193 -14.63 12.00 30.67
CA ALA A 193 -15.46 13.14 31.10
C ALA A 193 -16.97 12.82 31.09
N GLY A 194 -17.36 11.66 30.56
CA GLY A 194 -18.76 11.27 30.40
C GLY A 194 -19.27 10.27 31.42
N ASP A 195 -20.25 9.49 30.98
CA ASP A 195 -20.99 8.50 31.76
C ASP A 195 -20.14 7.32 32.28
N LEU A 196 -18.94 7.15 31.74
CA LEU A 196 -17.95 6.15 32.17
C LEU A 196 -16.68 6.79 32.75
N GLY A 197 -16.76 8.06 33.18
CA GLY A 197 -15.74 8.67 34.02
C GLY A 197 -15.49 7.82 35.28
N MET A 198 -14.26 7.78 35.77
CA MET A 198 -13.96 6.98 36.98
C MET A 198 -14.72 7.48 38.22
N ASP A 199 -14.95 8.78 38.33
CA ASP A 199 -15.70 9.37 39.43
C ASP A 199 -17.18 8.95 39.36
N GLU A 200 -17.77 8.97 38.17
CA GLU A 200 -19.13 8.49 37.90
C GLU A 200 -19.23 6.98 38.16
N LEU A 201 -18.26 6.19 37.69
CA LEU A 201 -18.26 4.74 37.89
C LEU A 201 -18.14 4.34 39.36
N THR A 202 -17.58 5.19 40.22
CA THR A 202 -17.33 4.86 41.63
C THR A 202 -18.25 5.59 42.61
N SER A 203 -18.98 6.62 42.17
CA SER A 203 -19.92 7.38 43.00
C SER A 203 -21.37 6.85 42.93
N GLY A 204 -22.19 7.21 43.91
CA GLY A 204 -23.65 7.02 43.87
C GLY A 204 -24.17 5.61 44.12
N TRP A 205 -23.33 4.66 44.53
CA TRP A 205 -23.71 3.25 44.68
C TRP A 205 -24.54 2.89 45.91
N ASN A 206 -24.68 3.80 46.87
CA ASN A 206 -25.39 3.54 48.13
C ASN A 206 -26.91 3.75 48.04
N ALA A 207 -27.42 4.45 47.01
CA ALA A 207 -28.83 4.82 46.91
C ALA A 207 -29.69 3.78 46.16
N ASP A 208 -29.21 3.27 45.02
CA ASP A 208 -29.92 2.25 44.21
C ASP A 208 -28.91 1.42 43.40
N LYS A 209 -28.42 0.34 44.01
CA LYS A 209 -27.37 -0.52 43.43
C LYS A 209 -27.81 -1.16 42.11
N ASP A 210 -29.05 -1.65 42.04
CA ASP A 210 -29.53 -2.44 40.91
C ASP A 210 -29.80 -1.57 39.69
N ALA A 211 -30.42 -0.40 39.88
CA ALA A 211 -30.60 0.56 38.80
C ALA A 211 -29.24 1.07 38.28
N ARG A 212 -28.30 1.38 39.18
CA ARG A 212 -26.94 1.81 38.79
C ARG A 212 -26.18 0.71 38.05
N ALA A 213 -26.22 -0.52 38.55
CA ALA A 213 -25.59 -1.67 37.88
C ALA A 213 -26.20 -1.93 36.49
N LYS A 214 -27.52 -1.74 36.33
CA LYS A 214 -28.20 -1.85 35.03
C LYS A 214 -27.73 -0.74 34.07
N ALA A 215 -27.66 0.51 34.54
CA ALA A 215 -27.20 1.64 33.76
C ALA A 215 -25.74 1.45 33.29
N VAL A 216 -24.83 1.12 34.21
CA VAL A 216 -23.41 0.86 33.90
C VAL A 216 -23.28 -0.27 32.86
N ARG A 217 -24.02 -1.38 33.01
CA ARG A 217 -24.00 -2.49 32.03
C ARG A 217 -24.50 -2.07 30.65
N GLY A 218 -25.55 -1.24 30.58
CA GLY A 218 -26.06 -0.69 29.32
C GLY A 218 -25.00 0.14 28.59
N VAL A 219 -24.41 1.08 29.32
CA VAL A 219 -23.37 1.98 28.81
C VAL A 219 -22.11 1.21 28.38
N VAL A 220 -21.66 0.23 29.17
CA VAL A 220 -20.50 -0.63 28.82
C VAL A 220 -20.78 -1.44 27.55
N THR A 221 -22.02 -1.87 27.32
CA THR A 221 -22.41 -2.59 26.10
C THR A 221 -22.30 -1.70 24.86
N GLU A 222 -22.72 -0.44 24.96
CA GLU A 222 -22.56 0.54 23.87
C GLU A 222 -21.09 0.85 23.59
N LEU A 223 -20.29 1.05 24.66
CA LEU A 223 -18.85 1.24 24.54
C LEU A 223 -18.21 0.03 23.84
N HIS A 224 -18.62 -1.18 24.21
CA HIS A 224 -18.12 -2.41 23.58
C HIS A 224 -18.35 -2.38 22.06
N ALA A 225 -19.56 -2.04 21.63
CA ALA A 225 -19.88 -1.92 20.20
C ALA A 225 -19.07 -0.82 19.49
N GLY A 226 -18.81 0.32 20.15
CA GLY A 226 -17.97 1.39 19.64
C GLY A 226 -16.51 0.97 19.47
N VAL A 227 -15.92 0.41 20.53
CA VAL A 227 -14.51 -0.02 20.55
C VAL A 227 -14.26 -1.18 19.57
N GLN A 228 -15.21 -2.11 19.41
CA GLN A 228 -15.09 -3.17 18.39
C GLN A 228 -15.13 -2.60 16.96
N ARG A 229 -15.93 -1.55 16.70
CA ARG A 229 -15.93 -0.86 15.40
C ARG A 229 -14.60 -0.15 15.13
N ILE A 230 -13.99 0.47 16.14
CA ILE A 230 -12.64 1.05 16.04
C ILE A 230 -11.61 -0.04 15.74
N ALA A 231 -11.62 -1.15 16.49
CA ALA A 231 -10.71 -2.28 16.28
C ALA A 231 -10.87 -2.91 14.89
N ALA A 232 -12.10 -3.02 14.38
CA ALA A 232 -12.36 -3.45 13.01
C ALA A 232 -11.88 -2.43 11.96
N GLY A 233 -12.02 -1.13 12.26
CA GLY A 233 -11.51 -0.03 11.44
C GLY A 233 -9.99 -0.09 11.26
N LEU A 234 -9.24 -0.41 12.32
CA LEU A 234 -7.77 -0.56 12.28
C LEU A 234 -7.32 -1.65 11.30
N LEU A 235 -8.14 -2.69 11.11
CA LEU A 235 -7.83 -3.78 10.18
C LEU A 235 -8.11 -3.44 8.72
N ARG A 236 -8.83 -2.33 8.44
CA ARG A 236 -9.19 -1.93 7.06
C ARG A 236 -8.09 -1.07 6.42
N PRO A 237 -7.87 -1.18 5.09
CA PRO A 237 -7.03 -0.24 4.36
C PRO A 237 -7.58 1.18 4.52
N ARG A 238 -6.68 2.18 4.67
CA ARG A 238 -6.88 3.55 5.21
C ARG A 238 -7.94 4.45 4.50
N ARG A 239 -8.80 3.91 3.63
CA ARG A 239 -9.73 4.66 2.77
C ARG A 239 -11.16 4.82 3.30
N ARG A 240 -11.54 4.25 4.45
CA ARG A 240 -12.90 4.44 4.99
C ARG A 240 -12.89 4.80 6.47
N ASN A 241 -13.32 6.02 6.77
CA ASN A 241 -13.76 6.41 8.11
C ASN A 241 -14.82 5.39 8.58
N PRO A 242 -14.66 4.73 9.75
CA PRO A 242 -15.65 3.80 10.29
C PRO A 242 -17.05 4.43 10.44
N ASP A 243 -17.14 5.75 10.57
CA ASP A 243 -18.39 6.49 10.74
C ASP A 243 -19.27 6.47 9.47
N ARG A 244 -18.68 6.24 8.28
CA ARG A 244 -19.40 6.28 6.99
C ARG A 244 -20.15 4.98 6.60
N VAL A 245 -20.10 3.94 7.42
CA VAL A 245 -20.69 2.63 7.06
C VAL A 245 -22.11 2.45 7.62
N SER A 246 -22.65 3.43 8.35
CA SER A 246 -23.93 3.30 9.06
C SER A 246 -24.95 4.40 8.74
N ALA A 247 -24.80 5.09 7.60
CA ALA A 247 -25.80 6.02 7.07
C ALA A 247 -26.62 5.36 5.96
#